data_AF-A0A4R9P905-F1
#
_entry.id   AF-A0A4R9P905-F1
#
_cell.length_a   1.000
_cell.length_b   1.000
_cell.length_c   1.000
_cell.angle_alpha   90.00
_cell.angle_beta   90.00
_cell.angle_gamma   90.00
#
_symmetry.space_group_name_H-M   'P 1'
#
loop_
_entity.id
_entity.type
_entity.pdbx_description
1 polymer ?
#
loop_
_entity_poly.entity_id
_entity_poly.type
_entity_poly.pdbx_seq_one_letter_code
_entity_poly.pdbx_strand_id
1 'polypeptide(L)'
;ARYADWEATQELARAIGLDWNYTHPSQIMDEIAKTTPSFANVSFELLDRVGSVQWPCNEKAPLGTPIMHVDGFVRGKGKFIRTEYVATDERTGP
;
A
#
# COMPACT_ATOMS: atom_id res chain seq x y z
N ALA A 1 9.51 21.12 12.10
CA ALA A 1 10.28 20.84 10.87
C ALA A 1 9.81 21.78 9.77
N ARG A 2 10.67 22.16 8.81
CA ARG A 2 10.34 23.08 7.71
C ARG A 2 9.59 22.40 6.55
N TYR A 3 9.75 21.09 6.39
CA TYR A 3 9.17 20.27 5.34
C TYR A 3 8.51 19.02 5.93
N ALA A 4 7.50 18.48 5.24
CA ALA A 4 7.03 17.12 5.40
C ALA A 4 7.99 16.12 4.73
N ASP A 5 7.90 14.83 5.08
CA ASP A 5 8.85 13.81 4.61
C ASP A 5 8.86 13.64 3.08
N TRP A 6 7.68 13.71 2.43
CA TRP A 6 7.56 13.60 0.99
C TRP A 6 8.16 14.82 0.26
N GLU A 7 8.04 16.01 0.85
CA GLU A 7 8.65 17.23 0.32
C GLU A 7 10.18 17.15 0.41
N ALA A 8 10.71 16.71 1.56
CA ALA A 8 12.14 16.49 1.73
C ALA A 8 12.69 15.45 0.74
N THR A 9 11.92 14.38 0.48
CA THR A 9 12.27 13.36 -0.51
C THR A 9 12.28 13.93 -1.93
N GLN A 10 11.29 14.77 -2.29
CA GLN A 10 11.27 15.47 -3.57
C GLN A 10 12.44 16.44 -3.73
N GLU A 11 12.80 17.21 -2.70
CA GLU A 11 13.94 18.13 -2.76
C GLU A 11 15.27 17.38 -2.94
N LEU A 12 15.42 16.21 -2.30
CA LEU A 12 16.55 15.33 -2.56
C LEU A 12 16.56 14.82 -4.00
N ALA A 13 15.41 14.39 -4.52
CA ALA A 13 15.27 13.95 -5.91
C ALA A 13 15.68 15.06 -6.89
N ARG A 14 15.26 16.31 -6.66
CA ARG A 14 15.68 17.49 -7.43
C ARG A 14 17.18 17.74 -7.34
N ALA A 15 17.76 17.63 -6.14
CA ALA A 15 19.19 17.84 -5.93
C ALA A 15 20.07 16.83 -6.68
N ILE A 16 19.58 15.61 -6.93
CA ILE A 16 20.27 14.58 -7.73
C ILE A 16 19.90 14.61 -9.22
N GLY A 17 19.15 15.62 -9.67
CA GLY A 17 18.83 15.85 -11.08
C GLY A 17 17.52 15.24 -11.59
N LEU A 18 16.60 14.83 -10.70
CA LEU A 18 15.26 14.36 -11.08
C LEU A 18 14.25 15.52 -11.05
N ASP A 19 13.43 15.64 -12.09
CA ASP A 19 12.45 16.73 -12.24
C ASP A 19 11.10 16.42 -11.56
N TRP A 20 11.13 16.09 -10.27
CA TRP A 20 9.91 15.83 -9.49
C TRP A 20 9.21 17.14 -9.12
N ASN A 21 7.91 17.23 -9.36
CA ASN A 21 7.15 18.49 -9.25
C ASN A 21 5.77 18.33 -8.58
N TYR A 22 5.65 17.42 -7.63
CA TYR A 22 4.44 17.27 -6.82
C TYR A 22 4.24 18.49 -5.92
N THR A 23 3.02 19.00 -5.92
CA THR A 23 2.58 20.12 -5.08
C THR A 23 1.62 19.65 -3.97
N HIS A 24 1.08 18.45 -4.08
CA HIS A 24 0.16 17.87 -3.11
C HIS A 24 0.25 16.34 -3.12
N PRO A 25 0.15 15.64 -1.96
CA PRO A 25 0.24 14.19 -1.88
C PRO A 25 -0.86 13.45 -2.67
N SER A 26 -1.98 14.10 -3.00
CA SER A 26 -3.00 13.51 -3.88
C SER A 26 -2.44 13.16 -5.26
N GLN A 27 -1.52 13.96 -5.81
CA GLN A 27 -0.89 13.67 -7.10
C GLN A 27 -0.01 12.41 -7.04
N ILE A 28 0.67 12.20 -5.91
CA ILE A 28 1.45 10.99 -5.65
C ILE A 28 0.51 9.79 -5.56
N MET A 29 -0.63 9.92 -4.87
CA MET A 29 -1.63 8.87 -4.80
C MET A 29 -2.24 8.55 -6.18
N ASP A 30 -2.52 9.56 -7.00
CA ASP A 30 -3.03 9.39 -8.36
C ASP A 30 -2.01 8.64 -9.24
N GLU A 31 -0.71 8.87 -9.05
CA GLU A 31 0.35 8.12 -9.72
C GLU A 31 0.41 6.65 -9.25
N ILE A 32 0.29 6.42 -7.93
CA ILE A 32 0.21 5.07 -7.35
C ILE A 32 -1.00 4.32 -7.93
N ALA A 33 -2.17 4.96 -8.00
CA ALA A 33 -3.39 4.37 -8.54
C ALA A 33 -3.23 3.97 -10.01
N LYS A 34 -2.54 4.79 -10.82
CA LYS A 34 -2.24 4.46 -12.23
C LYS A 34 -1.28 3.30 -12.40
N THR A 35 -0.34 3.13 -11.47
CA THR A 35 0.77 2.14 -11.60
C THR A 35 0.49 0.83 -10.86
N THR A 36 -0.41 0.83 -9.88
CA THR A 36 -0.68 -0.31 -9.00
C THR A 36 -2.15 -0.74 -9.08
N PRO A 37 -2.48 -1.86 -9.75
CA PRO A 37 -3.87 -2.27 -10.00
C PRO A 37 -4.76 -2.45 -8.77
N SER A 38 -4.20 -2.78 -7.61
CA SER A 38 -4.97 -2.91 -6.36
C SER A 38 -5.38 -1.57 -5.76
N PHE A 39 -4.83 -0.46 -6.24
CA PHE A 39 -5.13 0.90 -5.81
C PHE A 39 -5.84 1.71 -6.91
N ALA A 40 -6.22 1.10 -8.03
CA ALA A 40 -6.68 1.80 -9.23
C ALA A 40 -7.83 2.81 -9.00
N ASN A 41 -8.68 2.57 -8.01
CA ASN A 41 -9.80 3.46 -7.68
C ASN A 41 -9.59 4.28 -6.40
N VAL A 42 -8.41 4.24 -5.79
CA VAL A 42 -8.11 5.00 -4.56
C VAL A 42 -7.84 6.46 -4.92
N SER A 43 -8.65 7.37 -4.37
CA SER A 43 -8.45 8.81 -4.48
C SER A 43 -8.80 9.51 -3.17
N PHE A 44 -8.28 10.72 -2.98
CA PHE A 44 -8.61 11.55 -1.80
C PHE A 44 -10.11 11.88 -1.77
N GLU A 45 -10.71 12.17 -2.93
CA GLU A 45 -12.16 12.40 -3.03
C GLU A 45 -12.97 11.18 -2.56
N LEU A 46 -12.56 9.97 -2.94
CA LEU A 46 -13.22 8.75 -2.49
C LEU A 46 -13.12 8.63 -0.95
N LEU A 47 -11.94 8.84 -0.39
CA LEU A 47 -11.69 8.77 1.05
C LEU A 47 -12.51 9.81 1.82
N ASP A 48 -12.58 11.06 1.34
CA ASP A 48 -13.38 12.12 1.95
C ASP A 48 -14.88 11.76 1.96
N ARG A 49 -15.36 11.11 0.89
CA ARG A 49 -16.76 10.72 0.76
C ARG A 49 -17.14 9.52 1.63
N VAL A 50 -16.28 8.51 1.74
CA VAL A 50 -16.61 7.22 2.37
C VAL A 50 -15.88 6.97 3.70
N GLY A 51 -15.01 7.90 4.10
CA GLY A 51 -14.21 7.87 5.33
C GLY A 51 -12.99 6.96 5.26
N SER A 52 -13.16 5.71 4.82
CA SER A 52 -12.03 4.78 4.68
C SER A 52 -12.31 3.71 3.62
N VAL A 53 -11.25 3.23 2.98
CA VAL A 53 -11.31 2.18 1.96
C VAL A 53 -10.28 1.11 2.26
N GLN A 54 -10.70 -0.16 2.21
CA GLN A 54 -9.79 -1.29 2.30
C GLN A 54 -9.25 -1.60 0.91
N TRP A 55 -7.94 -1.45 0.70
CA TRP A 55 -7.31 -1.98 -0.51
C TRP A 55 -7.32 -3.53 -0.43
N PRO A 56 -7.57 -4.26 -1.52
CA PRO A 56 -7.75 -3.81 -2.90
C PRO A 56 -9.02 -3.00 -3.19
N CYS A 57 -8.87 -1.88 -3.90
CA CYS A 57 -9.95 -1.03 -4.41
C CYS A 57 -9.74 -0.76 -5.92
N ASN A 58 -10.60 -1.35 -6.74
CA ASN A 58 -10.54 -1.30 -8.20
C ASN A 58 -11.95 -1.46 -8.79
N GLU A 59 -12.09 -1.58 -10.11
CA GLU A 59 -13.39 -1.70 -10.79
C GLU A 59 -14.27 -2.84 -10.25
N LYS A 60 -13.66 -3.96 -9.81
CA LYS A 60 -14.39 -5.11 -9.25
C LYS A 60 -14.78 -4.92 -7.79
N ALA A 61 -14.08 -4.03 -7.08
CA ALA A 61 -14.30 -3.71 -5.67
C ALA A 61 -14.24 -2.18 -5.47
N PRO A 62 -15.22 -1.41 -5.99
CA PRO A 62 -15.14 0.05 -6.08
C PRO A 62 -15.19 0.74 -4.70
N LEU A 63 -15.69 0.06 -3.67
CA LEU A 63 -15.68 0.53 -2.28
C LEU A 63 -14.63 -0.18 -1.42
N GLY A 64 -13.68 -0.86 -2.07
CA GLY A 64 -12.66 -1.67 -1.42
C GLY A 64 -13.12 -3.10 -1.13
N THR A 65 -12.19 -3.88 -0.58
CA THR A 65 -12.39 -5.31 -0.27
C THR A 65 -12.29 -5.51 1.25
N PRO A 66 -13.40 -5.53 1.99
CA PRO A 66 -13.36 -5.60 3.46
C PRO A 66 -12.91 -6.97 4.00
N ILE A 67 -13.18 -8.05 3.27
CA ILE A 67 -12.83 -9.42 3.66
C ILE A 67 -12.12 -10.09 2.48
N MET A 68 -10.93 -10.63 2.73
CA MET A 68 -10.15 -11.35 1.71
C MET A 68 -10.58 -12.82 1.63
N HIS A 69 -10.42 -13.41 0.45
CA HIS A 69 -10.64 -14.83 0.18
C HIS A 69 -12.08 -15.36 0.35
N VAL A 70 -13.08 -14.48 0.29
CA VAL A 70 -14.51 -14.85 0.40
C VAL A 70 -14.89 -15.93 -0.63
N ASP A 71 -14.51 -15.72 -1.90
CA ASP A 71 -14.82 -16.65 -2.99
C ASP A 71 -13.71 -17.68 -3.27
N GLY A 72 -12.59 -17.60 -2.54
CA GLY A 72 -11.44 -18.49 -2.70
C GLY A 72 -10.08 -17.81 -2.52
N PHE A 73 -9.02 -18.61 -2.47
CA PHE A 73 -7.66 -18.09 -2.32
C PHE A 73 -7.22 -17.36 -3.60
N VAL A 74 -6.48 -16.25 -3.46
CA VAL A 74 -5.95 -15.48 -4.61
C VAL A 74 -5.06 -16.34 -5.52
N ARG A 75 -4.36 -17.33 -4.95
CA ARG A 75 -3.54 -18.31 -5.67
C ARG A 75 -4.33 -19.51 -6.23
N GLY A 76 -5.66 -19.47 -6.19
CA GLY A 76 -6.54 -20.61 -6.49
C GLY A 76 -6.83 -21.46 -5.25
N LYS A 77 -6.02 -22.50 -5.00
CA LYS A 77 -6.21 -23.42 -3.85
C LYS A 77 -5.28 -23.09 -2.69
N GLY A 78 -5.73 -23.40 -1.47
CA GLY A 78 -4.89 -23.33 -0.27
C GLY A 78 -3.66 -24.23 -0.38
N LYS A 79 -2.53 -23.77 0.18
CA LYS A 79 -1.28 -24.54 0.22
C LYS A 79 -0.99 -24.97 1.66
N PHE A 80 -1.18 -26.24 1.96
CA PHE A 80 -0.76 -26.81 3.24
C PHE A 80 0.76 -26.95 3.27
N ILE A 81 1.40 -26.48 4.33
CA ILE A 81 2.83 -26.59 4.57
C ILE A 81 3.01 -27.18 5.97
N ARG A 82 3.80 -28.25 6.09
CA ARG A 82 4.21 -28.77 7.39
C ARG A 82 5.37 -27.93 7.91
N THR A 83 5.20 -27.29 9.05
CA THR A 83 6.26 -26.57 9.74
C THR A 83 6.78 -27.43 10.88
N GLU A 84 8.10 -27.55 10.97
CA GLU A 84 8.75 -28.22 12.09
C GLU A 84 9.10 -27.20 13.17
N TYR A 85 9.10 -27.63 14.42
CA TYR A 85 9.66 -26.83 15.50
C TYR A 85 11.18 -26.83 15.36
N VAL A 86 11.77 -25.63 15.30
CA VAL A 86 13.22 -25.42 15.35
C VAL A 86 13.50 -24.63 16.61
N ALA A 87 14.26 -25.21 17.54
CA ALA A 87 14.65 -24.51 18.76
C ALA A 87 15.51 -23.28 18.39
N THR A 88 15.23 -22.15 19.01
CA THR A 88 16.08 -20.96 18.86
C THR A 88 17.42 -21.20 19.56
N ASP A 89 18.51 -20.70 18.98
CA ASP A 89 19.82 -20.66 19.63
C ASP A 89 19.87 -19.58 20.73
N GLU A 90 18.92 -18.65 20.73
CA GLU A 90 18.78 -17.61 21.75
C GLU A 90 18.35 -18.24 23.07
N ARG A 91 19.26 -18.29 24.02
CA ARG A 91 18.95 -18.64 25.40
C ARG A 91 18.29 -17.44 26.05
N THR A 92 17.08 -17.60 26.59
CA THR A 92 16.55 -16.61 27.52
C THR A 92 17.55 -16.43 28.67
N GLY A 93 17.81 -15.18 29.07
CA GLY A 93 18.69 -14.86 30.20
C GLY A 93 18.27 -15.55 31.50
N PRO A 94 19.11 -15.47 32.57
CA PRO A 94 18.97 -16.30 33.76
C PRO A 94 17.57 -16.30 34.39
#